data_AF-B9XEI4-F1
#
_entry.id   AF-B9XEI4-F1
#
_cell.length_a   1.000
_cell.length_b   1.000
_cell.length_c   1.000
_cell.angle_alpha   90.00
_cell.angle_beta   90.00
_cell.angle_gamma   90.00
#
_symmetry.space_group_name_H-M   'P 1'
#
loop_
_entity.id
_entity.type
_entity.pdbx_description
1 polymer ?
#
loop_
_entity_poly.entity_id
_entity_poly.type
_entity_poly.pdbx_seq_one_letter_code
_entity_poly.pdbx_strand_id
1 'polypeptide(L)'
;MPRWEPGRIMAMAGWVILIQVCVSFLSTAAEHPSSSEAVYSKDDGYRGIWYMNQPSKDEYKFKYSGGFATYPQQQIPIAYYCKEVDKTFFCYGGTTAHTGKDKQQLLHMVSYYDHKTGKVPRPTILLNKHTDDAHDNPTLMLDDKGFIWIFSSSHGTARPSYIHRSRKPYSIDAFDRILTTNFSYTQPWWLPGKGFLFLHTRYSEGRNLFWMTSQDGEKWNPGQKLAYIEMGDYQISWREGTRLATALDFHPKPLGLNGRANIYYLETRDTGKSWTTADGKTLELPLTATNNPALIYDSRAEGRLVYLKDIAFDGKGNPVILFLTSKGFESGPKNDLRTWKTARWTGKDWEFNVFTTSHNNYDHGSLYIEADGTWRIIAPTEPGPQPYNPGGEVVMWTSQNQGGSWRKVKQLTEHSPRNHTYVRKPVDAHPDFYAIWADGNARQPSESCLYFTNQKGEHVWRLPAKMTGDFADPEIVW
;
A
#
# COMPACT_ATOMS: atom_id res chain seq x y z
N MET A 1 79.18 -15.34 -42.89
CA MET A 1 79.77 -15.89 -41.66
C MET A 1 78.68 -16.53 -40.82
N PRO A 2 78.98 -17.64 -40.11
CA PRO A 2 78.01 -18.59 -39.59
C PRO A 2 77.84 -18.56 -38.05
N ARG A 3 76.72 -19.16 -37.59
CA ARG A 3 76.51 -20.02 -36.39
C ARG A 3 76.82 -19.55 -34.94
N TRP A 4 76.18 -20.30 -34.02
CA TRP A 4 76.42 -20.53 -32.57
C TRP A 4 75.74 -19.55 -31.62
N GLU A 5 75.11 -19.93 -30.50
CA GLU A 5 74.56 -21.15 -29.87
C GLU A 5 73.92 -20.66 -28.54
N PRO A 6 73.07 -21.43 -27.84
CA PRO A 6 72.41 -21.00 -26.60
C PRO A 6 73.20 -21.39 -25.33
N GLY A 7 73.29 -20.47 -24.37
CA GLY A 7 73.95 -20.68 -23.07
C GLY A 7 72.95 -20.75 -21.90
N ARG A 8 72.92 -21.92 -21.24
CA ARG A 8 72.27 -22.19 -19.94
C ARG A 8 73.00 -21.46 -18.80
N ILE A 9 72.26 -20.89 -17.84
CA ILE A 9 72.64 -20.76 -16.42
C ILE A 9 71.37 -21.03 -15.60
N MET A 10 71.20 -22.25 -15.09
CA MET A 10 71.54 -22.71 -13.74
C MET A 10 70.64 -22.14 -12.64
N ALA A 11 69.91 -23.07 -12.01
CA ALA A 11 68.95 -22.86 -10.94
C ALA A 11 69.61 -22.41 -9.63
N MET A 12 68.92 -21.53 -8.90
CA MET A 12 68.97 -21.51 -7.43
C MET A 12 67.57 -21.73 -6.90
N ALA A 13 67.39 -22.86 -6.22
CA ALA A 13 66.23 -23.18 -5.42
C ALA A 13 66.23 -22.35 -4.14
N GLY A 14 65.36 -21.36 -4.06
CA GLY A 14 64.99 -20.70 -2.81
C GLY A 14 63.69 -21.30 -2.29
N TRP A 15 63.78 -22.18 -1.29
CA TRP A 15 62.61 -22.65 -0.54
C TRP A 15 62.12 -21.52 0.35
N VAL A 16 61.02 -20.86 -0.04
CA VAL A 16 60.23 -20.04 0.88
C VAL A 16 59.16 -20.96 1.48
N ILE A 17 59.38 -21.36 2.72
CA ILE A 17 58.36 -22.00 3.57
C ILE A 17 57.33 -20.91 3.89
N LEU A 18 56.19 -20.93 3.19
CA LEU A 18 55.03 -20.13 3.59
C LEU A 18 54.36 -20.85 4.77
N ILE A 19 54.62 -20.38 5.99
CA ILE A 19 53.86 -20.77 7.17
C ILE A 19 52.45 -20.20 7.00
N GLN A 20 51.53 -21.07 6.60
CA GLN A 20 50.11 -20.75 6.49
C GLN A 20 49.52 -20.73 7.91
N VAL A 21 49.57 -19.56 8.56
CA VAL A 21 48.84 -19.31 9.81
C VAL A 21 47.35 -19.37 9.48
N CYS A 22 46.72 -20.51 9.77
CA CYS A 22 45.28 -20.66 9.79
C CYS A 22 44.74 -19.83 10.95
N VAL A 23 44.42 -18.55 10.70
CA VAL A 23 43.56 -17.77 11.58
C VAL A 23 42.15 -18.29 11.37
N SER A 24 41.76 -19.26 12.19
CA SER A 24 40.36 -19.64 12.38
C SER A 24 39.60 -18.43 12.91
N PHE A 25 38.92 -17.71 12.01
CA PHE A 25 37.86 -16.79 12.39
C PHE A 25 36.71 -17.63 12.95
N LEU A 26 36.74 -17.84 14.26
CA LEU A 26 35.54 -18.17 15.03
C LEU A 26 34.58 -16.99 14.83
N SER A 27 33.63 -17.17 13.90
CA SER A 27 32.43 -16.34 13.86
C SER A 27 31.72 -16.57 15.17
N THR A 28 31.89 -15.65 16.11
CA THR A 28 30.93 -15.47 17.18
C THR A 28 29.64 -15.03 16.51
N ALA A 29 28.71 -15.96 16.35
CA ALA A 29 27.33 -15.61 16.10
C ALA A 29 26.95 -14.64 17.22
N ALA A 30 26.71 -13.37 16.87
CA ALA A 30 26.13 -12.43 17.81
C ALA A 30 24.78 -13.01 18.21
N GLU A 31 24.70 -13.50 19.45
CA GLU A 31 23.43 -13.83 20.08
C GLU A 31 22.55 -12.58 19.99
N HIS A 32 21.49 -12.68 19.19
CA HIS A 32 20.43 -11.69 19.22
C HIS A 32 19.90 -11.67 20.65
N PRO A 33 19.81 -10.49 21.31
CA PRO A 33 19.19 -10.43 22.62
C PRO A 33 17.77 -10.98 22.48
N SER A 34 17.53 -12.09 23.18
CA SER A 34 16.21 -12.63 23.51
C SER A 34 15.29 -11.46 23.81
N SER A 35 14.20 -11.36 23.03
CA SER A 35 13.18 -10.32 23.12
C SER A 35 12.79 -10.09 24.59
N SER A 36 13.23 -8.99 25.16
CA SER A 36 12.74 -8.57 26.48
C SER A 36 11.23 -8.33 26.40
N GLU A 37 10.54 -8.57 27.51
CA GLU A 37 9.11 -8.33 27.75
C GLU A 37 8.70 -6.84 27.63
N ALA A 38 9.38 -6.04 26.82
CA ALA A 38 8.99 -4.66 26.57
C ALA A 38 7.56 -4.65 25.99
N VAL A 39 6.62 -4.13 26.77
CA VAL A 39 5.30 -3.73 26.32
C VAL A 39 5.50 -2.48 25.45
N TYR A 40 4.91 -2.47 24.26
CA TYR A 40 5.01 -1.31 23.39
C TYR A 40 4.22 -0.15 23.99
N SER A 41 4.74 1.07 23.89
CA SER A 41 4.05 2.24 24.43
C SER A 41 2.73 2.47 23.70
N LYS A 42 1.70 2.81 24.47
CA LYS A 42 0.42 3.29 23.93
C LYS A 42 0.50 4.80 23.76
N ASP A 43 -0.11 5.31 22.70
CA ASP A 43 -0.28 6.76 22.53
C ASP A 43 -1.52 7.24 23.32
N ASP A 44 -1.62 8.55 23.56
CA ASP A 44 -2.75 9.16 24.26
C ASP A 44 -3.98 9.38 23.37
N GLY A 45 -3.91 9.06 22.08
CA GLY A 45 -5.03 9.18 21.14
C GLY A 45 -4.63 8.97 19.68
N TYR A 46 -5.57 9.20 18.77
CA TYR A 46 -5.43 8.95 17.33
C TYR A 46 -5.05 10.22 16.57
N ARG A 47 -3.84 10.27 16.01
CA ARG A 47 -3.37 11.37 15.13
C ARG A 47 -2.70 10.81 13.90
N GLY A 48 -3.05 11.34 12.74
CA GLY A 48 -2.44 11.00 11.46
C GLY A 48 -1.19 11.81 11.16
N ILE A 49 -0.26 11.24 10.40
CA ILE A 49 0.85 11.99 9.79
C ILE A 49 0.32 12.92 8.70
N TRP A 50 0.84 14.15 8.62
CA TRP A 50 0.68 15.03 7.47
C TRP A 50 1.88 14.88 6.54
N TYR A 51 1.70 14.90 5.23
CA TYR A 51 2.82 14.79 4.30
C TYR A 51 2.64 15.69 3.08
N MET A 52 3.76 16.05 2.44
CA MET A 52 3.76 16.67 1.13
C MET A 52 4.84 16.09 0.23
N ASN A 53 4.55 16.10 -1.07
CA ASN A 53 5.49 15.79 -2.10
C ASN A 53 5.59 16.93 -3.10
N GLN A 54 6.83 17.34 -3.38
CA GLN A 54 7.22 18.26 -4.45
C GLN A 54 6.46 19.62 -4.43
N PRO A 55 7.05 20.69 -3.89
CA PRO A 55 6.50 22.04 -3.99
C PRO A 55 6.28 22.47 -5.46
N SER A 56 5.13 23.11 -5.75
CA SER A 56 4.72 23.54 -7.09
C SER A 56 4.92 25.05 -7.37
N LYS A 57 5.22 25.86 -6.34
CA LYS A 57 5.39 27.33 -6.41
C LYS A 57 4.18 28.08 -6.98
N ASP A 58 2.98 27.50 -6.90
CA ASP A 58 1.70 28.09 -7.30
C ASP A 58 0.73 28.13 -6.10
N GLU A 59 -0.55 28.44 -6.36
CA GLU A 59 -1.60 28.48 -5.32
C GLU A 59 -1.89 27.11 -4.69
N TYR A 60 -1.60 26.01 -5.39
CA TYR A 60 -1.82 24.64 -4.92
C TYR A 60 -0.69 24.16 -4.00
N LYS A 61 0.43 24.89 -3.95
CA LYS A 61 1.60 24.70 -3.06
C LYS A 61 2.41 23.43 -3.30
N PHE A 62 1.78 22.29 -3.56
CA PHE A 62 2.41 20.97 -3.74
C PHE A 62 1.77 20.19 -4.88
N LYS A 63 2.53 19.25 -5.46
CA LYS A 63 2.00 18.25 -6.39
C LYS A 63 0.96 17.36 -5.71
N TYR A 64 1.23 16.95 -4.48
CA TYR A 64 0.24 16.31 -3.61
C TYR A 64 0.67 16.43 -2.14
N SER A 65 -0.32 16.48 -1.24
CA SER A 65 -0.15 16.71 0.19
C SER A 65 -1.46 16.52 0.93
N GLY A 66 -1.40 16.42 2.26
CA GLY A 66 -2.57 16.32 3.13
C GLY A 66 -2.32 15.38 4.30
N GLY A 67 -3.41 14.97 4.96
CA GLY A 67 -3.36 13.97 6.04
C GLY A 67 -3.29 12.58 5.45
N PHE A 68 -2.14 11.95 5.61
CA PHE A 68 -1.72 10.80 4.83
C PHE A 68 -1.54 9.58 5.73
N ALA A 69 -2.34 9.46 6.80
CA ALA A 69 -2.28 8.32 7.71
C ALA A 69 -2.59 6.98 7.03
N THR A 70 -3.43 6.99 6.00
CA THR A 70 -3.83 5.83 5.20
C THR A 70 -3.21 5.82 3.80
N TYR A 71 -2.22 6.66 3.55
CA TYR A 71 -1.45 6.74 2.29
C TYR A 71 -0.36 5.65 2.22
N PRO A 72 0.14 5.29 1.02
CA PRO A 72 -0.47 5.42 -0.29
C PRO A 72 -1.33 4.20 -0.62
N GLN A 73 -2.02 4.24 -1.76
CA GLN A 73 -2.87 3.14 -2.22
C GLN A 73 -2.09 1.87 -2.60
N GLN A 74 -0.79 1.97 -2.91
CA GLN A 74 0.07 0.82 -3.19
C GLN A 74 0.47 0.04 -1.92
N GLN A 75 -0.04 0.44 -0.76
CA GLN A 75 0.14 -0.25 0.53
C GLN A 75 -1.19 -0.82 1.01
N ILE A 76 -1.38 -2.14 0.93
CA ILE A 76 -2.61 -2.85 1.32
C ILE A 76 -2.33 -4.26 1.85
N PRO A 77 -3.12 -4.80 2.78
CA PRO A 77 -4.22 -4.13 3.45
C PRO A 77 -3.74 -3.29 4.64
N ILE A 78 -4.60 -2.35 5.07
CA ILE A 78 -4.36 -1.56 6.29
C ILE A 78 -5.42 -1.81 7.37
N ALA A 79 -6.44 -2.60 7.06
CA ALA A 79 -7.51 -2.98 7.97
C ALA A 79 -7.99 -4.40 7.63
N TYR A 80 -8.36 -5.17 8.66
CA TYR A 80 -8.80 -6.55 8.55
C TYR A 80 -9.85 -6.84 9.63
N TYR A 81 -11.04 -7.27 9.22
CA TYR A 81 -12.05 -7.75 10.16
C TYR A 81 -11.81 -9.23 10.50
N CYS A 82 -11.78 -9.54 11.79
CA CYS A 82 -11.61 -10.88 12.31
C CYS A 82 -12.87 -11.28 13.09
N LYS A 83 -13.60 -12.24 12.53
CA LYS A 83 -14.87 -12.74 13.08
C LYS A 83 -14.69 -13.45 14.42
N GLU A 84 -13.56 -14.13 14.62
CA GLU A 84 -13.26 -14.94 15.81
C GLU A 84 -13.26 -14.11 17.10
N VAL A 85 -12.81 -12.86 17.02
CA VAL A 85 -12.82 -11.91 18.15
C VAL A 85 -13.80 -10.76 17.97
N ASP A 86 -14.46 -10.69 16.81
CA ASP A 86 -15.39 -9.64 16.40
C ASP A 86 -14.76 -8.25 16.48
N LYS A 87 -13.58 -8.11 15.84
CA LYS A 87 -12.78 -6.87 15.81
C LYS A 87 -12.32 -6.55 14.41
N THR A 88 -12.32 -5.28 14.06
CA THR A 88 -11.56 -4.80 12.90
C THR A 88 -10.23 -4.26 13.37
N PHE A 89 -9.15 -4.98 13.09
CA PHE A 89 -7.78 -4.51 13.31
C PHE A 89 -7.38 -3.54 12.20
N PHE A 90 -6.64 -2.48 12.53
CA PHE A 90 -6.14 -1.51 11.56
C PHE A 90 -4.78 -0.95 11.95
N CYS A 91 -4.01 -0.52 10.96
CA CYS A 91 -2.74 0.17 11.12
C CYS A 91 -2.73 1.47 10.31
N TYR A 92 -1.94 2.44 10.75
CA TYR A 92 -1.85 3.74 10.09
C TYR A 92 -0.53 4.44 10.38
N GLY A 93 -0.21 5.42 9.55
CA GLY A 93 0.86 6.38 9.80
C GLY A 93 0.44 7.42 10.84
N GLY A 94 0.93 7.28 12.06
CA GLY A 94 0.78 8.26 13.12
C GLY A 94 1.91 9.28 13.14
N THR A 95 1.86 10.20 14.10
CA THR A 95 2.85 11.27 14.20
C THR A 95 3.23 11.57 15.65
N THR A 96 4.49 11.96 15.87
CA THR A 96 4.95 12.56 17.14
C THR A 96 4.45 13.99 17.36
N ALA A 97 3.91 14.64 16.31
CA ALA A 97 3.38 16.00 16.40
C ALA A 97 2.01 16.04 17.07
N HIS A 98 1.76 17.04 17.91
CA HIS A 98 0.44 17.27 18.49
C HIS A 98 -0.33 18.37 17.76
N THR A 99 0.38 19.28 17.10
CA THR A 99 -0.17 20.36 16.28
C THR A 99 0.50 20.41 14.92
N GLY A 100 -0.12 21.09 13.94
CA GLY A 100 0.47 21.29 12.61
C GLY A 100 1.78 22.09 12.59
N LYS A 101 2.22 22.66 13.72
CA LYS A 101 3.46 23.44 13.84
C LYS A 101 4.64 22.63 14.38
N ASP A 102 4.37 21.46 14.96
CA ASP A 102 5.39 20.65 15.59
C ASP A 102 6.22 19.91 14.53
N LYS A 103 7.47 19.58 14.89
CA LYS A 103 8.25 18.65 14.09
C LYS A 103 7.65 17.26 14.21
N GLN A 104 7.21 16.71 13.09
CA GLN A 104 6.66 15.36 13.03
C GLN A 104 7.74 14.31 12.71
N GLN A 105 7.54 13.13 13.28
CA GLN A 105 8.13 11.88 12.85
C GLN A 105 7.01 10.84 12.73
N LEU A 106 7.08 10.03 11.69
CA LEU A 106 6.17 8.95 11.38
C LEU A 106 6.26 7.86 12.45
N LEU A 107 5.13 7.60 13.07
CA LEU A 107 4.91 6.47 13.96
C LEU A 107 4.13 5.39 13.20
N HIS A 108 4.51 4.13 13.38
CA HIS A 108 3.68 3.01 12.93
C HIS A 108 2.71 2.66 14.03
N MET A 109 1.43 2.88 13.78
CA MET A 109 0.37 2.72 14.77
C MET A 109 -0.44 1.47 14.46
N VAL A 110 -0.86 0.75 15.51
CA VAL A 110 -1.73 -0.43 15.40
C VAL A 110 -2.86 -0.31 16.41
N SER A 111 -4.08 -0.56 15.97
CA SER A 111 -5.27 -0.56 16.83
C SER A 111 -6.37 -1.49 16.33
N TYR A 112 -7.53 -1.47 17.00
CA TYR A 112 -8.73 -2.15 16.56
C TYR A 112 -10.00 -1.39 16.94
N TYR A 113 -11.07 -1.63 16.18
CA TYR A 113 -12.44 -1.35 16.57
C TYR A 113 -13.08 -2.64 17.09
N ASP A 114 -13.65 -2.58 18.29
CA ASP A 114 -14.34 -3.70 18.94
C ASP A 114 -15.84 -3.60 18.65
N HIS A 115 -16.35 -4.48 17.79
CA HIS A 115 -17.74 -4.44 17.34
C HIS A 115 -18.75 -4.79 18.44
N LYS A 116 -18.31 -5.50 19.49
CA LYS A 116 -19.18 -5.85 20.63
C LYS A 116 -19.44 -4.64 21.53
N THR A 117 -18.44 -3.79 21.70
CA THR A 117 -18.52 -2.63 22.60
C THR A 117 -18.73 -1.30 21.88
N GLY A 118 -18.45 -1.25 20.58
CA GLY A 118 -18.45 -0.02 19.79
C GLY A 118 -17.25 0.89 20.06
N LYS A 119 -16.21 0.40 20.76
CA LYS A 119 -15.09 1.20 21.28
C LYS A 119 -13.78 0.91 20.58
N VAL A 120 -12.84 1.83 20.74
CA VAL A 120 -11.44 1.68 20.35
C VAL A 120 -10.53 1.80 21.58
N PRO A 121 -9.40 1.06 21.64
CA PRO A 121 -8.42 1.21 22.70
C PRO A 121 -7.52 2.42 22.43
N ARG A 122 -6.62 2.76 23.35
CA ARG A 122 -5.44 3.57 23.01
C ARG A 122 -4.59 2.85 21.96
N PRO A 123 -4.16 3.52 20.89
CA PRO A 123 -3.40 2.86 19.83
C PRO A 123 -1.99 2.52 20.30
N THR A 124 -1.47 1.36 19.87
CA THR A 124 -0.10 0.95 20.14
C THR A 124 0.85 1.63 19.17
N ILE A 125 1.92 2.23 19.69
CA ILE A 125 3.07 2.69 18.90
C ILE A 125 3.96 1.47 18.65
N LEU A 126 3.95 0.93 17.44
CA LEU A 126 4.85 -0.17 17.06
C LEU A 126 6.28 0.31 16.94
N LEU A 127 6.54 1.44 16.29
CA LEU A 127 7.88 2.03 16.22
C LEU A 127 7.81 3.46 15.69
N ASN A 128 8.89 4.21 15.93
CA ASN A 128 9.16 5.46 15.24
C ASN A 128 10.08 5.18 14.03
N LYS A 129 9.69 5.62 12.84
CA LYS A 129 10.48 5.43 11.61
C LYS A 129 11.59 6.46 11.43
N HIS A 130 11.63 7.48 12.29
CA HIS A 130 12.58 8.59 12.27
C HIS A 130 12.64 9.32 10.92
N THR A 131 11.49 9.43 10.27
CA THR A 131 11.24 10.16 9.02
C THR A 131 9.84 10.73 9.07
N ASP A 132 9.51 11.73 8.26
CA ASP A 132 8.15 12.22 8.03
C ASP A 132 7.55 11.69 6.71
N ASP A 133 8.26 10.81 6.01
CA ASP A 133 7.87 10.30 4.71
C ASP A 133 6.72 9.29 4.81
N ALA A 134 5.49 9.72 4.48
CA ALA A 134 4.31 8.85 4.56
C ALA A 134 4.34 7.65 3.60
N HIS A 135 5.28 7.58 2.65
CA HIS A 135 5.50 6.36 1.86
C HIS A 135 6.00 5.18 2.71
N ASP A 136 6.53 5.45 3.91
CA ASP A 136 6.99 4.43 4.86
C ASP A 136 5.83 3.81 5.68
N ASN A 137 4.58 4.29 5.56
CA ASN A 137 3.42 3.83 6.34
C ASN A 137 3.27 2.29 6.39
N PRO A 138 2.70 1.73 7.48
CA PRO A 138 2.58 0.29 7.64
C PRO A 138 1.40 -0.32 6.86
N THR A 139 1.51 -1.62 6.60
CA THR A 139 0.37 -2.51 6.28
C THR A 139 0.25 -3.62 7.30
N LEU A 140 -0.90 -4.28 7.32
CA LEU A 140 -1.18 -5.39 8.23
C LEU A 140 -1.79 -6.59 7.52
N MET A 141 -1.63 -7.77 8.10
CA MET A 141 -2.36 -8.98 7.74
C MET A 141 -2.52 -9.89 8.96
N LEU A 142 -3.58 -10.70 9.00
CA LEU A 142 -3.72 -11.77 9.99
C LEU A 142 -3.40 -13.12 9.36
N ASP A 143 -2.79 -14.02 10.15
CA ASP A 143 -2.62 -15.43 9.76
C ASP A 143 -3.73 -16.34 10.29
N ASP A 144 -3.73 -17.61 9.88
CA ASP A 144 -4.74 -18.61 10.28
C ASP A 144 -4.77 -18.90 11.79
N LYS A 145 -3.73 -18.47 12.53
CA LYS A 145 -3.64 -18.63 13.99
C LYS A 145 -4.04 -17.35 14.73
N GLY A 146 -4.42 -16.30 14.00
CA GLY A 146 -4.83 -15.02 14.56
C GLY A 146 -3.69 -14.08 14.93
N PHE A 147 -2.43 -14.38 14.58
CA PHE A 147 -1.35 -13.42 14.82
C PHE A 147 -1.49 -12.24 13.86
N ILE A 148 -1.21 -11.05 14.40
CA ILE A 148 -1.24 -9.81 13.64
C ILE A 148 0.17 -9.56 13.13
N TRP A 149 0.31 -9.46 11.82
CA TRP A 149 1.57 -9.17 11.15
C TRP A 149 1.57 -7.73 10.67
N ILE A 150 2.64 -6.98 10.94
CA ILE A 150 2.82 -5.59 10.49
C ILE A 150 4.05 -5.51 9.58
N PHE A 151 3.83 -5.00 8.37
CA PHE A 151 4.88 -4.80 7.37
C PHE A 151 5.20 -3.31 7.28
N SER A 152 6.32 -2.95 7.91
CA SER A 152 6.81 -1.57 7.97
C SER A 152 7.66 -1.27 6.74
N SER A 153 7.09 -0.50 5.82
CA SER A 153 7.70 -0.13 4.55
C SER A 153 8.88 0.84 4.72
N SER A 154 9.65 1.00 3.65
CA SER A 154 10.59 2.11 3.48
C SER A 154 10.42 2.70 2.08
N HIS A 155 10.79 3.97 1.88
CA HIS A 155 10.78 4.61 0.58
C HIS A 155 12.19 4.70 0.01
N GLY A 156 12.54 3.75 -0.88
CA GLY A 156 13.89 3.62 -1.41
C GLY A 156 14.82 2.80 -0.51
N THR A 157 16.13 2.95 -0.70
CA THR A 157 17.17 2.14 -0.03
C THR A 157 17.77 2.81 1.20
N ALA A 158 17.40 4.06 1.49
CA ALA A 158 18.01 4.86 2.56
C ALA A 158 17.63 4.39 3.98
N ARG A 159 16.54 3.62 4.12
CA ARG A 159 16.04 3.14 5.42
C ARG A 159 15.69 1.65 5.34
N PRO A 160 15.86 0.91 6.44
CA PRO A 160 15.38 -0.46 6.52
C PRO A 160 13.85 -0.54 6.59
N SER A 161 13.36 -1.69 6.16
CA SER A 161 11.98 -2.16 6.28
C SER A 161 11.94 -3.32 7.28
N TYR A 162 10.78 -3.55 7.87
CA TYR A 162 10.63 -4.53 8.94
C TYR A 162 9.36 -5.37 8.81
N ILE A 163 9.42 -6.62 9.23
CA ILE A 163 8.24 -7.46 9.47
C ILE A 163 8.15 -7.72 10.96
N HIS A 164 6.99 -7.44 11.54
CA HIS A 164 6.67 -7.71 12.93
C HIS A 164 5.51 -8.69 13.02
N ARG A 165 5.49 -9.53 14.05
CA ARG A 165 4.37 -10.40 14.41
C ARG A 165 3.97 -10.12 15.85
N SER A 166 2.67 -10.08 16.15
CA SER A 166 2.22 -9.99 17.53
C SER A 166 2.74 -11.17 18.36
N ARG A 167 2.97 -10.96 19.67
CA ARG A 167 3.40 -12.04 20.58
C ARG A 167 2.27 -13.00 20.93
N LYS A 168 1.02 -12.54 20.80
CA LYS A 168 -0.19 -13.32 21.05
C LYS A 168 -1.17 -13.12 19.89
N PRO A 169 -1.98 -14.13 19.55
CA PRO A 169 -3.10 -13.95 18.63
C PRO A 169 -4.01 -12.81 19.08
N TYR A 170 -4.51 -12.03 18.13
CA TYR A 170 -5.51 -10.98 18.32
C TYR A 170 -5.12 -9.87 19.32
N SER A 171 -3.84 -9.74 19.66
CA SER A 171 -3.31 -8.72 20.57
C SER A 171 -2.40 -7.74 19.84
N ILE A 172 -2.61 -6.46 20.13
CA ILE A 172 -1.79 -5.34 19.64
C ILE A 172 -0.77 -4.87 20.68
N ASP A 173 -0.61 -5.57 21.82
CA ASP A 173 0.12 -5.02 22.98
C ASP A 173 1.63 -5.22 22.88
N ALA A 174 2.05 -6.26 22.16
CA ALA A 174 3.46 -6.53 21.93
C ALA A 174 3.70 -7.30 20.65
N PHE A 175 4.85 -7.03 20.03
CA PHE A 175 5.30 -7.62 18.77
C PHE A 175 6.76 -8.09 18.87
N ASP A 176 7.11 -9.07 18.06
CA ASP A 176 8.49 -9.47 17.80
C ASP A 176 8.86 -9.03 16.38
N ARG A 177 10.08 -8.48 16.22
CA ARG A 177 10.62 -8.17 14.91
C ARG A 177 11.20 -9.44 14.29
N ILE A 178 10.54 -9.93 13.24
CA ILE A 178 10.86 -11.18 12.56
C ILE A 178 11.91 -10.96 11.46
N LEU A 179 11.80 -9.87 10.71
CA LEU A 179 12.69 -9.57 9.60
C LEU A 179 13.11 -8.10 9.60
N THR A 180 14.38 -7.85 9.29
CA THR A 180 14.90 -6.53 8.89
C THR A 180 15.49 -6.66 7.49
N THR A 181 14.99 -5.87 6.55
CA THR A 181 15.36 -5.95 5.13
C THR A 181 15.10 -4.61 4.43
N ASN A 182 14.88 -4.59 3.12
CA ASN A 182 14.42 -3.43 2.38
C ASN A 182 13.33 -3.82 1.37
N PHE A 183 12.16 -3.18 1.52
CA PHE A 183 11.02 -3.26 0.60
C PHE A 183 10.19 -1.98 0.72
N SER A 184 9.50 -1.64 -0.35
CA SER A 184 8.57 -0.51 -0.42
C SER A 184 7.19 -0.98 -0.91
N TYR A 185 6.15 -0.19 -0.65
CA TYR A 185 4.80 -0.42 -1.18
C TYR A 185 4.27 -1.83 -0.86
N THR A 186 4.17 -2.11 0.44
CA THR A 186 3.91 -3.45 0.98
C THR A 186 2.51 -3.96 0.67
N GLN A 187 2.43 -5.18 0.11
CA GLN A 187 1.16 -5.84 -0.18
C GLN A 187 1.12 -7.29 0.33
N PRO A 188 1.06 -7.50 1.67
CA PRO A 188 1.12 -8.84 2.28
C PRO A 188 -0.23 -9.55 2.25
N TRP A 189 -0.28 -10.69 1.56
CA TRP A 189 -1.46 -11.53 1.52
C TRP A 189 -1.19 -12.88 2.17
N TRP A 190 -1.80 -13.10 3.33
CA TRP A 190 -1.91 -14.44 3.88
C TRP A 190 -2.96 -15.22 3.09
N LEU A 191 -2.53 -16.31 2.47
CA LEU A 191 -3.37 -17.23 1.73
C LEU A 191 -3.69 -18.43 2.65
N PRO A 192 -4.95 -18.65 3.04
CA PRO A 192 -5.32 -19.67 4.02
C PRO A 192 -4.72 -21.05 3.71
N GLY A 193 -4.03 -21.65 4.69
CA GLY A 193 -3.36 -22.93 4.56
C GLY A 193 -2.14 -22.97 3.64
N LYS A 194 -1.71 -21.83 3.08
CA LYS A 194 -0.55 -21.71 2.16
C LYS A 194 0.56 -20.78 2.69
N GLY A 195 0.21 -19.85 3.57
CA GLY A 195 1.11 -18.83 4.10
C GLY A 195 1.08 -17.54 3.28
N PHE A 196 2.13 -16.74 3.38
CA PHE A 196 2.25 -15.45 2.69
C PHE A 196 2.62 -15.59 1.22
N LEU A 197 1.91 -14.81 0.39
CA LEU A 197 2.43 -14.22 -0.83
C LEU A 197 2.50 -12.70 -0.61
N PHE A 198 3.72 -12.16 -0.65
CA PHE A 198 4.00 -10.76 -0.34
C PHE A 198 4.51 -10.01 -1.56
N LEU A 199 3.62 -9.21 -2.15
CA LEU A 199 3.90 -8.29 -3.24
C LEU A 199 4.57 -7.02 -2.68
N HIS A 200 5.66 -6.57 -3.32
CA HIS A 200 6.39 -5.37 -2.88
C HIS A 200 7.23 -4.79 -4.01
N THR A 201 7.76 -3.59 -3.80
CA THR A 201 8.74 -2.96 -4.68
C THR A 201 10.14 -3.05 -4.08
N ARG A 202 11.13 -3.25 -4.95
CA ARG A 202 12.55 -3.03 -4.64
C ARG A 202 13.12 -1.97 -5.56
N TYR A 203 14.00 -1.14 -5.01
CA TYR A 203 14.63 -0.06 -5.75
C TYR A 203 15.95 -0.55 -6.36
N SER A 204 15.99 -0.64 -7.69
CA SER A 204 17.19 -0.97 -8.47
C SER A 204 17.05 -0.34 -9.85
N GLU A 205 17.71 0.79 -10.09
CA GLU A 205 17.57 1.59 -11.33
C GLU A 205 16.14 2.13 -11.59
N GLY A 206 15.28 2.08 -10.58
CA GLY A 206 13.87 2.42 -10.67
C GLY A 206 13.05 1.56 -9.71
N ARG A 207 11.72 1.62 -9.84
CA ARG A 207 10.79 0.82 -9.02
C ARG A 207 10.54 -0.52 -9.69
N ASN A 208 11.18 -1.57 -9.20
CA ASN A 208 10.99 -2.93 -9.71
C ASN A 208 9.95 -3.63 -8.84
N LEU A 209 8.98 -4.30 -9.46
CA LEU A 209 7.97 -5.06 -8.75
C LEU A 209 8.49 -6.47 -8.46
N PHE A 210 8.25 -6.94 -7.25
CA PHE A 210 8.68 -8.23 -6.75
C PHE A 210 7.54 -8.92 -5.99
N TRP A 211 7.65 -10.23 -5.85
CA TRP A 211 6.95 -10.98 -4.81
C TRP A 211 7.94 -11.86 -4.04
N MET A 212 7.60 -12.18 -2.79
CA MET A 212 8.25 -13.25 -2.03
C MET A 212 7.20 -14.04 -1.28
N THR A 213 7.54 -15.28 -0.89
CA THR A 213 6.62 -16.17 -0.19
C THR A 213 7.21 -16.65 1.12
N SER A 214 6.34 -16.98 2.06
CA SER A 214 6.72 -17.60 3.32
C SER A 214 5.58 -18.48 3.81
N GLN A 215 5.87 -19.73 4.15
CA GLN A 215 4.82 -20.64 4.63
C GLN A 215 4.37 -20.31 6.06
N ASP A 216 5.25 -19.72 6.87
CA ASP A 216 5.07 -19.49 8.30
C ASP A 216 5.19 -18.01 8.72
N GLY A 217 5.56 -17.13 7.79
CA GLY A 217 5.85 -15.72 8.05
C GLY A 217 7.22 -15.46 8.68
N GLU A 218 7.96 -16.51 9.05
CA GLU A 218 9.28 -16.42 9.70
C GLU A 218 10.40 -16.64 8.68
N LYS A 219 10.30 -17.70 7.87
CA LYS A 219 11.28 -18.04 6.85
C LYS A 219 10.79 -17.57 5.50
N TRP A 220 11.50 -16.60 4.92
CA TRP A 220 11.13 -15.97 3.66
C TRP A 220 11.99 -16.50 2.51
N ASN A 221 11.34 -16.91 1.43
CA ASN A 221 12.01 -17.27 0.19
C ASN A 221 12.62 -16.02 -0.47
N PRO A 222 13.67 -16.18 -1.30
CA PRO A 222 14.19 -15.08 -2.10
C PRO A 222 13.10 -14.41 -2.96
N GLY A 223 13.18 -13.10 -3.08
CA GLY A 223 12.24 -12.32 -3.90
C GLY A 223 12.39 -12.63 -5.39
N GLN A 224 11.28 -12.78 -6.08
CA GLN A 224 11.19 -12.99 -7.53
C GLN A 224 10.69 -11.70 -8.20
N LYS A 225 11.27 -11.34 -9.34
CA LYS A 225 10.93 -10.10 -10.05
C LYS A 225 9.68 -10.31 -10.90
N LEU A 226 8.67 -9.47 -10.69
CA LEU A 226 7.40 -9.47 -11.42
C LEU A 226 7.45 -8.60 -12.66
N ALA A 227 7.91 -7.36 -12.51
CA ALA A 227 7.94 -6.40 -13.59
C ALA A 227 9.01 -5.33 -13.36
N TYR A 228 9.53 -4.85 -14.48
CA TYR A 228 10.31 -3.63 -14.60
C TYR A 228 10.18 -3.13 -16.03
N ILE A 229 9.15 -2.33 -16.30
CA ILE A 229 8.90 -1.78 -17.64
C ILE A 229 9.45 -0.35 -17.69
N GLU A 230 10.37 -0.12 -18.62
CA GLU A 230 11.09 1.16 -18.80
C GLU A 230 11.75 1.70 -17.52
N MET A 231 11.13 2.66 -16.82
CA MET A 231 11.68 3.29 -15.60
C MET A 231 11.09 2.72 -14.30
N GLY A 232 10.30 1.66 -14.41
CA GLY A 232 9.66 0.94 -13.31
C GLY A 232 8.15 1.11 -13.30
N ASP A 233 7.53 0.66 -12.21
CA ASP A 233 6.09 0.41 -12.19
C ASP A 233 5.50 0.69 -10.79
N TYR A 234 4.20 0.97 -10.72
CA TYR A 234 3.39 0.83 -9.50
C TYR A 234 2.39 -0.29 -9.64
N GLN A 235 2.06 -0.96 -8.53
CA GLN A 235 1.03 -2.00 -8.50
C GLN A 235 0.04 -1.82 -7.36
N ILE A 236 -1.17 -2.32 -7.58
CA ILE A 236 -2.18 -2.62 -6.56
C ILE A 236 -2.56 -4.10 -6.70
N SER A 237 -3.18 -4.67 -5.66
CA SER A 237 -3.59 -6.07 -5.65
C SER A 237 -4.86 -6.29 -4.85
N TRP A 238 -5.51 -7.43 -5.04
CA TRP A 238 -6.56 -7.90 -4.15
C TRP A 238 -6.67 -9.42 -4.23
N ARG A 239 -7.12 -10.05 -3.15
CA ARG A 239 -7.30 -11.51 -3.07
C ARG A 239 -8.76 -11.94 -3.11
N GLU A 240 -8.98 -13.13 -3.62
CA GLU A 240 -10.24 -13.89 -3.57
C GLU A 240 -9.90 -15.33 -3.19
N GLY A 241 -10.12 -15.70 -1.92
CA GLY A 241 -9.63 -16.97 -1.39
C GLY A 241 -8.11 -17.08 -1.50
N THR A 242 -7.63 -18.09 -2.24
CA THR A 242 -6.19 -18.31 -2.54
C THR A 242 -5.72 -17.67 -3.84
N ARG A 243 -6.63 -17.08 -4.63
CA ARG A 243 -6.27 -16.33 -5.83
C ARG A 243 -5.81 -14.94 -5.41
N LEU A 244 -4.70 -14.50 -5.98
CA LEU A 244 -4.21 -13.13 -5.85
C LEU A 244 -4.12 -12.49 -7.23
N ALA A 245 -4.79 -11.35 -7.40
CA ALA A 245 -4.69 -10.54 -8.61
C ALA A 245 -3.84 -9.30 -8.34
N THR A 246 -3.14 -8.82 -9.37
CA THR A 246 -2.46 -7.53 -9.35
C THR A 246 -2.67 -6.79 -10.66
N ALA A 247 -2.81 -5.48 -10.55
CA ALA A 247 -2.80 -4.56 -11.66
C ALA A 247 -1.65 -3.58 -11.49
N LEU A 248 -0.93 -3.30 -12.57
CA LEU A 248 0.20 -2.38 -12.57
C LEU A 248 0.13 -1.37 -13.70
N ASP A 249 0.70 -0.20 -13.46
CA ASP A 249 1.05 0.81 -14.47
C ASP A 249 2.56 0.74 -14.71
N PHE A 250 3.06 1.44 -15.74
CA PHE A 250 4.50 1.63 -15.90
C PHE A 250 4.88 3.11 -16.00
N HIS A 251 6.17 3.40 -15.82
CA HIS A 251 6.76 4.72 -15.83
C HIS A 251 7.48 4.99 -17.16
N PRO A 252 6.85 5.68 -18.13
CA PRO A 252 7.45 5.95 -19.43
C PRO A 252 8.50 7.06 -19.38
N LYS A 253 9.52 6.97 -20.23
CA LYS A 253 10.38 8.13 -20.53
C LYS A 253 9.59 9.21 -21.31
N PRO A 254 9.88 10.51 -21.12
CA PRO A 254 10.85 11.08 -20.17
C PRO A 254 10.24 11.41 -18.79
N LEU A 255 8.92 11.29 -18.63
CA LEU A 255 8.20 11.77 -17.43
C LEU A 255 8.37 10.87 -16.19
N GLY A 256 8.77 9.62 -16.38
CA GLY A 256 8.95 8.65 -15.31
C GLY A 256 7.68 8.45 -14.47
N LEU A 257 7.81 8.42 -13.14
CA LEU A 257 6.71 8.17 -12.19
C LEU A 257 5.58 9.21 -12.22
N ASN A 258 5.82 10.37 -12.82
CA ASN A 258 4.79 11.37 -13.03
C ASN A 258 3.96 11.06 -14.28
N GLY A 259 4.49 10.34 -15.25
CA GLY A 259 3.86 10.03 -16.54
C GLY A 259 3.19 8.65 -16.63
N ARG A 260 2.88 8.02 -15.48
CA ARG A 260 2.32 6.65 -15.38
C ARG A 260 1.36 6.32 -16.51
N ALA A 261 1.57 5.20 -17.16
CA ALA A 261 0.86 4.83 -18.36
C ALA A 261 0.45 3.36 -18.37
N ASN A 262 -0.58 3.07 -19.16
CA ASN A 262 -1.19 1.77 -19.37
C ASN A 262 -1.69 1.09 -18.09
N ILE A 263 -2.45 0.01 -18.27
CA ILE A 263 -2.79 -0.92 -17.20
C ILE A 263 -2.50 -2.32 -17.69
N TYR A 264 -1.81 -3.09 -16.87
CA TYR A 264 -1.61 -4.52 -17.05
C TYR A 264 -2.32 -5.27 -15.94
N TYR A 265 -2.83 -6.47 -16.24
CA TYR A 265 -3.47 -7.36 -15.27
C TYR A 265 -2.85 -8.75 -15.32
N LEU A 266 -2.58 -9.28 -14.14
CA LEU A 266 -2.12 -10.65 -13.95
C LEU A 266 -2.58 -11.21 -12.61
N GLU A 267 -2.70 -12.52 -12.53
CA GLU A 267 -3.11 -13.22 -11.33
C GLU A 267 -2.33 -14.51 -11.12
N THR A 268 -2.35 -14.99 -9.89
CA THR A 268 -1.82 -16.29 -9.50
C THR A 268 -2.82 -17.03 -8.63
N ARG A 269 -2.85 -18.36 -8.78
CA ARG A 269 -3.70 -19.28 -8.00
C ARG A 269 -2.89 -20.33 -7.25
N ASP A 270 -1.56 -20.31 -7.40
CA ASP A 270 -0.64 -21.33 -6.92
C ASP A 270 0.48 -20.74 -6.05
N THR A 271 0.17 -19.65 -5.35
CA THR A 271 1.08 -18.93 -4.45
C THR A 271 2.30 -18.38 -5.21
N GLY A 272 2.09 -17.89 -6.44
CA GLY A 272 3.10 -17.23 -7.25
C GLY A 272 4.11 -18.15 -7.92
N LYS A 273 3.78 -19.44 -8.12
CA LYS A 273 4.59 -20.36 -8.93
C LYS A 273 4.38 -20.09 -10.42
N SER A 274 3.16 -19.72 -10.80
CA SER A 274 2.82 -19.24 -12.14
C SER A 274 1.92 -18.00 -12.05
N TRP A 275 2.00 -17.20 -13.10
CA TRP A 275 1.19 -16.00 -13.28
C TRP A 275 0.50 -16.06 -14.64
N THR A 276 -0.78 -15.72 -14.66
CA THR A 276 -1.60 -15.74 -15.88
C THR A 276 -2.33 -14.43 -16.08
N THR A 277 -2.72 -14.16 -17.31
CA THR A 277 -3.74 -13.17 -17.65
C THR A 277 -5.13 -13.61 -17.17
N ALA A 278 -6.14 -12.75 -17.31
CA ALA A 278 -7.53 -13.05 -16.92
C ALA A 278 -8.18 -14.20 -17.72
N ASP A 279 -7.74 -14.43 -18.96
CA ASP A 279 -8.14 -15.56 -19.81
C ASP A 279 -7.25 -16.81 -19.64
N GLY A 280 -6.34 -16.80 -18.66
CA GLY A 280 -5.55 -17.98 -18.28
C GLY A 280 -4.28 -18.20 -19.09
N LYS A 281 -3.86 -17.26 -19.94
CA LYS A 281 -2.58 -17.36 -20.64
C LYS A 281 -1.42 -17.17 -19.66
N THR A 282 -0.52 -18.15 -19.60
CA THR A 282 0.71 -18.07 -18.80
C THR A 282 1.61 -16.91 -19.26
N LEU A 283 2.15 -16.18 -18.31
CA LEU A 283 3.07 -15.06 -18.53
C LEU A 283 4.52 -15.47 -18.25
N GLU A 284 5.42 -14.98 -19.08
CA GLU A 284 6.86 -15.03 -18.84
C GLU A 284 7.27 -13.80 -18.02
N LEU A 285 7.95 -14.05 -16.90
CA LEU A 285 8.38 -13.01 -15.96
C LEU A 285 9.91 -12.88 -15.94
N PRO A 286 10.44 -11.67 -15.68
CA PRO A 286 9.72 -10.43 -15.41
C PRO A 286 9.11 -9.79 -16.66
N LEU A 287 8.01 -9.07 -16.50
CA LEU A 287 7.47 -8.21 -17.56
C LEU A 287 8.43 -7.03 -17.78
N THR A 288 8.94 -6.87 -19.01
CA THR A 288 9.91 -5.82 -19.36
C THR A 288 9.51 -5.01 -20.60
N ALA A 289 8.69 -5.58 -21.48
CA ALA A 289 8.17 -4.90 -22.67
C ALA A 289 6.83 -4.21 -22.38
N THR A 290 6.63 -3.03 -22.97
CA THR A 290 5.36 -2.27 -22.87
C THR A 290 4.20 -2.96 -23.59
N ASN A 291 4.47 -3.64 -24.70
CA ASN A 291 3.48 -4.50 -25.35
C ASN A 291 3.74 -5.95 -24.93
N ASN A 292 2.86 -6.48 -24.08
CA ASN A 292 2.93 -7.86 -23.59
C ASN A 292 1.50 -8.37 -23.34
N PRO A 293 1.29 -9.69 -23.19
CA PRO A 293 -0.05 -10.27 -23.07
C PRO A 293 -0.86 -9.79 -21.87
N ALA A 294 -0.23 -9.20 -20.84
CA ALA A 294 -0.94 -8.66 -19.68
C ALA A 294 -1.53 -7.28 -19.91
N LEU A 295 -1.22 -6.59 -21.03
CA LEU A 295 -1.73 -5.25 -21.33
C LEU A 295 -3.26 -5.30 -21.56
N ILE A 296 -4.01 -4.58 -20.72
CA ILE A 296 -5.47 -4.50 -20.83
C ILE A 296 -5.95 -3.12 -21.30
N TYR A 297 -5.17 -2.07 -21.04
CA TYR A 297 -5.55 -0.69 -21.35
C TYR A 297 -4.34 0.12 -21.83
N ASP A 298 -4.37 0.59 -23.08
CA ASP A 298 -3.32 1.42 -23.68
C ASP A 298 -3.66 2.91 -23.52
N SER A 299 -3.22 3.50 -22.41
CA SER A 299 -3.46 4.93 -22.14
C SER A 299 -2.54 5.83 -22.96
N ARG A 300 -1.42 5.32 -23.49
CA ARG A 300 -0.51 6.09 -24.34
C ARG A 300 -1.17 6.39 -25.68
N ALA A 301 -1.86 5.42 -26.26
CA ALA A 301 -2.64 5.62 -27.48
C ALA A 301 -3.72 6.71 -27.28
N GLU A 302 -4.26 6.85 -26.07
CA GLU A 302 -5.22 7.91 -25.72
C GLU A 302 -4.57 9.26 -25.33
N GLY A 303 -3.23 9.34 -25.21
CA GLY A 303 -2.55 10.52 -24.69
C GLY A 303 -2.92 10.83 -23.23
N ARG A 304 -3.20 9.80 -22.42
CA ARG A 304 -3.65 9.91 -21.03
C ARG A 304 -2.66 9.26 -20.06
N LEU A 305 -2.50 9.90 -18.91
CA LEU A 305 -1.87 9.29 -17.73
C LEU A 305 -2.86 8.39 -17.01
N VAL A 306 -2.37 7.41 -16.25
CA VAL A 306 -3.15 6.46 -15.46
C VAL A 306 -2.75 6.51 -13.99
N TYR A 307 -3.74 6.43 -13.10
CA TYR A 307 -3.54 6.33 -11.66
C TYR A 307 -4.43 5.23 -11.09
N LEU A 308 -3.81 4.13 -10.69
CA LEU A 308 -4.50 2.98 -10.09
C LEU A 308 -5.15 3.37 -8.75
N LYS A 309 -6.34 2.80 -8.50
CA LYS A 309 -7.09 2.98 -7.25
C LYS A 309 -7.22 1.65 -6.53
N ASP A 310 -8.03 0.72 -7.03
CA ASP A 310 -8.40 -0.48 -6.28
C ASP A 310 -8.79 -1.66 -7.20
N ILE A 311 -8.82 -2.87 -6.66
CA ILE A 311 -9.28 -4.08 -7.35
C ILE A 311 -10.38 -4.77 -6.51
N ALA A 312 -11.40 -5.29 -7.18
CA ALA A 312 -12.41 -6.18 -6.62
C ALA A 312 -12.74 -7.31 -7.60
N PHE A 313 -13.53 -8.29 -7.16
CA PHE A 313 -14.03 -9.37 -8.01
C PHE A 313 -15.55 -9.33 -8.04
N ASP A 314 -16.14 -9.50 -9.22
CA ASP A 314 -17.60 -9.59 -9.35
C ASP A 314 -18.14 -10.95 -8.87
N GLY A 315 -19.46 -11.10 -8.81
CA GLY A 315 -20.09 -12.36 -8.33
C GLY A 315 -19.76 -13.61 -9.16
N LYS A 316 -19.09 -13.48 -10.31
CA LYS A 316 -18.56 -14.59 -11.12
C LYS A 316 -17.05 -14.80 -10.93
N GLY A 317 -16.43 -14.04 -10.03
CA GLY A 317 -14.99 -13.99 -9.85
C GLY A 317 -14.27 -13.24 -10.96
N ASN A 318 -14.92 -12.40 -11.76
CA ASN A 318 -14.19 -11.61 -12.74
C ASN A 318 -13.53 -10.39 -12.09
N PRO A 319 -12.27 -10.07 -12.40
CA PRO A 319 -11.60 -8.90 -11.85
C PRO A 319 -12.23 -7.59 -12.36
N VAL A 320 -12.31 -6.63 -11.45
CA VAL A 320 -12.72 -5.25 -11.71
C VAL A 320 -11.68 -4.31 -11.11
N ILE A 321 -11.12 -3.44 -11.94
CA ILE A 321 -10.08 -2.49 -11.55
C ILE A 321 -10.66 -1.08 -11.59
N LEU A 322 -10.55 -0.34 -10.49
CA LEU A 322 -10.85 1.07 -10.42
C LEU A 322 -9.57 1.88 -10.67
N PHE A 323 -9.64 2.84 -11.58
CA PHE A 323 -8.51 3.70 -11.94
C PHE A 323 -8.98 5.10 -12.34
N LEU A 324 -8.03 6.02 -12.49
CA LEU A 324 -8.25 7.38 -12.96
C LEU A 324 -7.37 7.67 -14.17
N THR A 325 -7.88 8.45 -15.12
CA THR A 325 -7.13 8.96 -16.26
C THR A 325 -7.06 10.49 -16.27
N SER A 326 -5.96 11.07 -16.72
CA SER A 326 -5.77 12.53 -16.76
C SER A 326 -4.84 12.97 -17.90
N LYS A 327 -4.78 14.28 -18.18
CA LYS A 327 -3.90 14.86 -19.22
C LYS A 327 -2.51 15.25 -18.71
N GLY A 328 -2.30 15.24 -17.40
CA GLY A 328 -1.07 15.69 -16.76
C GLY A 328 -1.08 15.40 -15.25
N PHE A 329 0.08 15.51 -14.62
CA PHE A 329 0.30 15.10 -13.24
C PHE A 329 0.17 16.23 -12.21
N GLU A 330 0.22 17.47 -12.68
CA GLU A 330 0.19 18.67 -11.88
C GLU A 330 -1.18 18.90 -11.25
N SER A 331 -1.20 19.52 -10.07
CA SER A 331 -2.40 20.05 -9.41
C SER A 331 -3.01 21.19 -10.24
N GLY A 332 -4.28 21.49 -9.98
CA GLY A 332 -5.02 22.58 -10.63
C GLY A 332 -5.86 22.15 -11.84
N PRO A 333 -6.68 23.07 -12.38
CA PRO A 333 -7.66 22.79 -13.44
C PRO A 333 -7.04 22.53 -14.81
N LYS A 334 -5.77 22.88 -15.03
CA LYS A 334 -5.09 22.78 -16.34
C LYS A 334 -5.19 21.40 -16.98
N ASN A 335 -5.17 20.34 -16.16
CA ASN A 335 -5.16 18.95 -16.60
C ASN A 335 -6.55 18.28 -16.59
N ASP A 336 -7.62 19.07 -16.44
CA ASP A 336 -8.98 18.55 -16.44
C ASP A 336 -9.42 18.00 -17.81
N LEU A 337 -10.35 17.04 -17.83
CA LEU A 337 -10.94 16.34 -16.68
C LEU A 337 -10.07 15.17 -16.21
N ARG A 338 -10.10 14.90 -14.90
CA ARG A 338 -9.57 13.69 -14.28
C ARG A 338 -10.70 12.69 -14.10
N THR A 339 -10.71 11.68 -14.96
CA THR A 339 -11.87 10.78 -15.15
C THR A 339 -11.61 9.44 -14.50
N TRP A 340 -12.44 9.06 -13.53
CA TRP A 340 -12.45 7.74 -12.92
C TRP A 340 -13.16 6.75 -13.83
N LYS A 341 -12.57 5.57 -13.97
CA LYS A 341 -13.06 4.49 -14.82
C LYS A 341 -12.97 3.16 -14.08
N THR A 342 -13.81 2.22 -14.48
CA THR A 342 -13.67 0.80 -14.14
C THR A 342 -13.24 0.03 -15.38
N ALA A 343 -12.33 -0.93 -15.20
CA ALA A 343 -12.01 -1.96 -16.19
C ALA A 343 -12.49 -3.29 -15.65
N ARG A 344 -13.41 -3.94 -16.33
CA ARG A 344 -14.02 -5.21 -15.91
C ARG A 344 -13.71 -6.30 -16.92
N TRP A 345 -13.27 -7.45 -16.44
CA TRP A 345 -13.25 -8.65 -17.27
C TRP A 345 -14.65 -9.24 -17.38
N THR A 346 -15.10 -9.56 -18.59
CA THR A 346 -16.44 -10.13 -18.83
C THR A 346 -16.44 -11.67 -18.88
N GLY A 347 -15.26 -12.28 -18.78
CA GLY A 347 -15.02 -13.69 -19.11
C GLY A 347 -14.41 -13.90 -20.50
N LYS A 348 -14.45 -12.87 -21.36
CA LYS A 348 -13.93 -12.92 -22.73
C LYS A 348 -13.18 -11.65 -23.13
N ASP A 349 -13.72 -10.49 -22.77
CA ASP A 349 -13.19 -9.18 -23.16
C ASP A 349 -13.15 -8.24 -21.95
N TRP A 350 -12.28 -7.23 -21.99
CA TRP A 350 -12.26 -6.14 -21.01
C TRP A 350 -13.23 -5.02 -21.42
N GLU A 351 -14.12 -4.66 -20.50
CA GLU A 351 -15.08 -3.57 -20.63
C GLU A 351 -14.63 -2.36 -19.80
N PHE A 352 -14.71 -1.16 -20.37
CA PHE A 352 -14.28 0.08 -19.73
C PHE A 352 -15.43 1.06 -19.57
N ASN A 353 -15.81 1.35 -18.33
CA ASN A 353 -16.92 2.26 -18.02
C ASN A 353 -16.45 3.48 -17.24
N VAL A 354 -16.95 4.66 -17.62
CA VAL A 354 -16.75 5.89 -16.86
C VAL A 354 -17.59 5.83 -15.59
N PHE A 355 -16.97 6.14 -14.46
CA PHE A 355 -17.65 6.28 -13.17
C PHE A 355 -18.01 7.74 -12.90
N THR A 356 -17.02 8.60 -12.72
CA THR A 356 -17.19 10.01 -12.36
C THR A 356 -15.90 10.80 -12.63
N THR A 357 -15.84 12.07 -12.22
CA THR A 357 -14.63 12.89 -12.20
C THR A 357 -14.27 13.35 -10.78
N SER A 358 -13.01 13.73 -10.57
CA SER A 358 -12.57 14.42 -9.35
C SER A 358 -11.51 15.48 -9.67
N HIS A 359 -10.95 16.14 -8.66
CA HIS A 359 -10.08 17.30 -8.87
C HIS A 359 -8.58 16.99 -8.87
N ASN A 360 -8.15 15.81 -8.41
CA ASN A 360 -6.74 15.47 -8.35
C ASN A 360 -6.44 14.00 -8.67
N ASN A 361 -5.29 13.73 -9.29
CA ASN A 361 -4.88 12.38 -9.68
C ASN A 361 -4.65 11.46 -8.47
N TYR A 362 -4.38 12.04 -7.30
CA TYR A 362 -4.11 11.35 -6.04
C TYR A 362 -5.36 11.17 -5.16
N ASP A 363 -6.53 11.59 -5.64
CA ASP A 363 -7.81 11.26 -4.99
C ASP A 363 -7.96 9.74 -4.96
N HIS A 364 -8.24 9.16 -3.80
CA HIS A 364 -8.31 7.71 -3.66
C HIS A 364 -9.51 7.29 -2.81
N GLY A 365 -10.22 6.29 -3.32
CA GLY A 365 -11.25 5.56 -2.63
C GLY A 365 -11.28 4.12 -3.10
N SER A 366 -12.09 3.32 -2.42
CA SER A 366 -12.12 1.86 -2.58
C SER A 366 -13.38 1.40 -3.30
N LEU A 367 -13.25 0.33 -4.08
CA LEU A 367 -14.30 -0.38 -4.81
C LEU A 367 -14.72 -1.62 -4.02
N TYR A 368 -16.02 -1.76 -3.79
CA TYR A 368 -16.65 -2.92 -3.21
C TYR A 368 -17.59 -3.54 -4.24
N ILE A 369 -17.63 -4.87 -4.27
CA ILE A 369 -18.67 -5.61 -4.97
C ILE A 369 -19.30 -6.52 -3.92
N GLU A 370 -20.54 -6.20 -3.57
CA GLU A 370 -21.30 -6.82 -2.50
C GLU A 370 -21.96 -8.12 -2.98
N ALA A 371 -22.31 -9.00 -2.04
CA ALA A 371 -22.85 -10.33 -2.36
C ALA A 371 -24.19 -10.28 -3.12
N ASP A 372 -24.96 -9.22 -2.97
CA ASP A 372 -26.22 -8.98 -3.69
C ASP A 372 -26.00 -8.45 -5.13
N GLY A 373 -24.75 -8.25 -5.54
CA GLY A 373 -24.37 -7.69 -6.84
C GLY A 373 -24.23 -6.17 -6.85
N THR A 374 -24.48 -5.48 -5.74
CA THR A 374 -24.28 -4.04 -5.63
C THR A 374 -22.79 -3.71 -5.75
N TRP A 375 -22.44 -2.85 -6.69
CA TRP A 375 -21.12 -2.24 -6.73
C TRP A 375 -21.16 -0.95 -5.92
N ARG A 376 -20.19 -0.73 -5.04
CA ARG A 376 -20.09 0.47 -4.22
C ARG A 376 -18.73 1.10 -4.35
N ILE A 377 -18.68 2.43 -4.40
CA ILE A 377 -17.43 3.19 -4.28
C ILE A 377 -17.61 4.21 -3.17
N ILE A 378 -16.63 4.26 -2.25
CA ILE A 378 -16.55 5.30 -1.22
C ILE A 378 -15.24 6.06 -1.47
N ALA A 379 -15.36 7.33 -1.87
CA ALA A 379 -14.23 8.11 -2.37
C ALA A 379 -14.47 9.62 -2.22
N PRO A 380 -13.39 10.44 -2.15
CA PRO A 380 -13.49 11.89 -2.12
C PRO A 380 -13.73 12.47 -3.52
N THR A 381 -14.94 12.30 -4.05
CA THR A 381 -15.29 12.71 -5.42
C THR A 381 -15.96 14.08 -5.49
N GLU A 382 -16.23 14.71 -4.34
CA GLU A 382 -16.79 16.06 -4.30
C GLU A 382 -15.75 17.08 -3.86
N PRO A 383 -15.88 18.35 -4.28
CA PRO A 383 -14.93 19.39 -3.91
C PRO A 383 -14.86 19.59 -2.39
N GLY A 384 -13.67 19.51 -1.83
CA GLY A 384 -13.40 19.93 -0.45
C GLY A 384 -12.91 21.39 -0.35
N PRO A 385 -12.50 21.83 0.85
CA PRO A 385 -12.03 23.19 1.12
C PRO A 385 -10.70 23.55 0.44
N GLN A 386 -9.92 22.57 -0.05
CA GLN A 386 -8.72 22.80 -0.86
C GLN A 386 -8.91 22.17 -2.26
N PRO A 387 -9.71 22.80 -3.15
CA PRO A 387 -9.97 22.24 -4.47
C PRO A 387 -8.68 22.08 -5.28
N TYR A 388 -8.64 21.04 -6.12
CA TYR A 388 -7.52 20.62 -6.95
C TYR A 388 -6.25 20.15 -6.24
N ASN A 389 -6.23 20.16 -4.91
CA ASN A 389 -5.29 19.37 -4.13
C ASN A 389 -5.90 17.98 -3.83
N PRO A 390 -5.11 16.98 -3.39
CA PRO A 390 -5.64 15.65 -3.09
C PRO A 390 -6.77 15.67 -2.08
N GLY A 391 -7.76 14.82 -2.32
CA GLY A 391 -8.95 14.67 -1.49
C GLY A 391 -10.04 15.69 -1.78
N GLY A 392 -11.03 15.67 -0.89
CA GLY A 392 -12.25 16.45 -1.02
C GLY A 392 -13.25 16.02 0.03
N GLU A 393 -14.54 16.14 -0.28
CA GLU A 393 -15.61 15.56 0.52
C GLU A 393 -15.87 14.12 0.10
N VAL A 394 -16.06 13.23 1.08
CA VAL A 394 -16.27 11.81 0.87
C VAL A 394 -17.70 11.54 0.49
N VAL A 395 -17.88 10.73 -0.56
CA VAL A 395 -19.18 10.37 -1.11
C VAL A 395 -19.26 8.87 -1.31
N MET A 396 -20.46 8.34 -1.08
CA MET A 396 -20.83 6.96 -1.36
C MET A 396 -21.65 6.89 -2.66
N TRP A 397 -21.19 6.06 -3.57
CA TRP A 397 -21.82 5.77 -4.85
C TRP A 397 -22.18 4.29 -4.95
N THR A 398 -23.26 3.97 -5.65
CA THR A 398 -23.62 2.59 -5.97
C THR A 398 -23.96 2.40 -7.44
N SER A 399 -23.67 1.22 -7.97
CA SER A 399 -24.13 0.76 -9.28
C SER A 399 -24.84 -0.59 -9.13
N GLN A 400 -25.94 -0.75 -9.87
CA GLN A 400 -26.77 -1.97 -9.91
C GLN A 400 -26.67 -2.69 -11.27
N ASN A 401 -25.85 -2.17 -12.17
CA ASN A 401 -25.64 -2.67 -13.53
C ASN A 401 -24.14 -2.78 -13.83
N GLN A 402 -23.37 -3.29 -12.84
CA GLN A 402 -21.97 -3.67 -13.00
C GLN A 402 -21.08 -2.52 -13.52
N GLY A 403 -21.32 -1.31 -13.02
CA GLY A 403 -20.55 -0.12 -13.35
C GLY A 403 -21.01 0.63 -14.59
N GLY A 404 -22.07 0.17 -15.28
CA GLY A 404 -22.62 0.85 -16.46
C GLY A 404 -23.24 2.22 -16.15
N SER A 405 -23.82 2.39 -14.96
CA SER A 405 -24.21 3.69 -14.41
C SER A 405 -24.09 3.72 -12.89
N TRP A 406 -23.88 4.92 -12.34
CA TRP A 406 -23.64 5.14 -10.90
C TRP A 406 -24.62 6.15 -10.33
N ARG A 407 -25.11 5.88 -9.12
CA ARG A 407 -25.93 6.80 -8.33
C ARG A 407 -25.16 7.26 -7.10
N LYS A 408 -25.09 8.57 -6.88
CA LYS A 408 -24.68 9.13 -5.60
C LYS A 408 -25.75 8.77 -4.57
N VAL A 409 -25.42 7.95 -3.58
CA VAL A 409 -26.38 7.51 -2.56
C VAL A 409 -26.24 8.27 -1.25
N LYS A 410 -25.05 8.78 -0.94
CA LYS A 410 -24.83 9.60 0.25
C LYS A 410 -23.62 10.51 0.11
N GLN A 411 -23.74 11.73 0.59
CA GLN A 411 -22.61 12.61 0.90
C GLN A 411 -22.25 12.35 2.37
N LEU A 412 -21.05 11.83 2.62
CA LEU A 412 -20.63 11.36 3.95
C LEU A 412 -19.97 12.47 4.76
N THR A 413 -19.26 13.39 4.10
CA THR A 413 -18.70 14.58 4.74
C THR A 413 -19.17 15.82 3.99
N GLU A 414 -19.29 16.94 4.69
CA GLU A 414 -19.64 18.22 4.10
C GLU A 414 -19.09 19.38 4.93
N HIS A 415 -18.76 20.48 4.23
CA HIS A 415 -18.20 21.69 4.84
C HIS A 415 -16.98 21.41 5.72
N SER A 416 -16.18 20.42 5.33
CA SER A 416 -15.01 20.00 6.09
C SER A 416 -13.97 21.13 6.08
N PRO A 417 -13.21 21.33 7.18
CA PRO A 417 -12.14 22.33 7.22
C PRO A 417 -10.90 21.89 6.44
N ARG A 418 -10.78 20.58 6.17
CA ARG A 418 -9.65 19.91 5.54
C ARG A 418 -10.15 18.89 4.52
N ASN A 419 -9.38 18.64 3.47
CA ASN A 419 -9.70 17.59 2.50
C ASN A 419 -9.59 16.20 3.17
N HIS A 420 -10.55 15.32 2.90
CA HIS A 420 -10.50 13.90 3.24
C HIS A 420 -9.95 13.10 2.06
N THR A 421 -9.07 12.12 2.31
CA THR A 421 -8.44 11.36 1.23
C THR A 421 -8.00 9.97 1.66
N TYR A 422 -7.58 9.16 0.68
CA TYR A 422 -7.14 7.77 0.83
C TYR A 422 -8.13 6.91 1.62
N VAL A 423 -9.38 6.84 1.13
CA VAL A 423 -10.42 5.98 1.73
C VAL A 423 -10.15 4.51 1.43
N ARG A 424 -9.90 3.72 2.48
CA ARG A 424 -9.47 2.32 2.38
C ARG A 424 -10.56 1.37 2.87
N LYS A 425 -10.77 0.28 2.14
CA LYS A 425 -11.62 -0.84 2.56
C LYS A 425 -10.86 -1.84 3.44
N PRO A 426 -11.46 -2.32 4.55
CA PRO A 426 -10.94 -3.47 5.27
C PRO A 426 -11.04 -4.77 4.47
N VAL A 427 -10.14 -5.70 4.73
CA VAL A 427 -10.33 -7.11 4.35
C VAL A 427 -11.48 -7.69 5.16
N ASP A 428 -12.36 -8.42 4.48
CA ASP A 428 -13.53 -9.09 5.07
C ASP A 428 -14.45 -8.13 5.86
N ALA A 429 -14.55 -6.87 5.42
CA ALA A 429 -15.19 -5.78 6.16
C ALA A 429 -16.53 -6.13 6.82
N HIS A 430 -16.64 -5.82 8.12
CA HIS A 430 -17.89 -5.89 8.86
C HIS A 430 -18.81 -4.71 8.48
N PRO A 431 -20.15 -4.88 8.43
CA PRO A 431 -21.07 -3.80 8.10
C PRO A 431 -20.89 -2.54 8.94
N ASP A 432 -20.49 -2.65 10.21
CA ASP A 432 -20.36 -1.49 11.11
C ASP A 432 -19.02 -0.73 10.96
N PHE A 433 -18.04 -1.32 10.27
CA PHE A 433 -16.74 -0.68 9.99
C PHE A 433 -16.31 -1.05 8.57
N TYR A 434 -16.69 -0.19 7.63
CA TYR A 434 -16.66 -0.51 6.20
C TYR A 434 -15.62 0.28 5.40
N ALA A 435 -15.25 1.47 5.86
CA ALA A 435 -14.17 2.26 5.28
C ALA A 435 -13.44 3.06 6.35
N ILE A 436 -12.12 3.27 6.19
CA ILE A 436 -11.27 4.10 7.07
C ILE A 436 -10.42 5.07 6.24
N TRP A 437 -10.25 6.31 6.71
CA TRP A 437 -9.48 7.34 6.03
C TRP A 437 -8.97 8.43 6.98
N ALA A 438 -8.26 9.42 6.44
CA ALA A 438 -7.80 10.58 7.18
C ALA A 438 -8.09 11.90 6.46
N ASP A 439 -8.04 13.01 7.20
CA ASP A 439 -8.12 14.38 6.67
C ASP A 439 -6.81 15.15 6.84
N GLY A 440 -6.60 16.21 6.07
CA GLY A 440 -5.55 17.18 6.35
C GLY A 440 -5.61 18.36 5.39
N ASN A 441 -5.05 19.50 5.81
CA ASN A 441 -5.01 20.67 4.96
C ASN A 441 -4.04 20.40 3.81
N ALA A 442 -4.52 20.43 2.58
CA ALA A 442 -3.68 20.03 1.46
C ALA A 442 -2.73 21.15 0.97
N ARG A 443 -2.73 22.35 1.59
CA ARG A 443 -1.89 23.49 1.20
C ARG A 443 -0.87 23.90 2.25
N GLN A 444 -0.97 23.37 3.46
CA GLN A 444 -0.02 23.64 4.56
C GLN A 444 -0.07 22.52 5.60
N PRO A 445 0.99 22.35 6.42
CA PRO A 445 0.95 21.46 7.57
C PRO A 445 -0.27 21.72 8.47
N SER A 446 -0.90 20.65 8.93
CA SER A 446 -2.04 20.68 9.83
C SER A 446 -2.11 19.43 10.68
N GLU A 447 -2.95 19.44 11.70
CA GLU A 447 -3.43 18.22 12.32
C GLU A 447 -4.08 17.31 11.26
N SER A 448 -4.12 16.01 11.54
CA SER A 448 -4.81 15.00 10.73
C SER A 448 -5.57 14.05 11.66
N CYS A 449 -6.87 13.93 11.44
CA CYS A 449 -7.76 13.04 12.17
C CYS A 449 -8.04 11.79 11.32
N LEU A 450 -8.36 10.69 11.99
CA LEU A 450 -8.80 9.45 11.34
C LEU A 450 -10.31 9.30 11.48
N TYR A 451 -10.93 8.76 10.44
CA TYR A 451 -12.37 8.61 10.33
C TYR A 451 -12.73 7.21 9.81
N PHE A 452 -13.92 6.75 10.14
CA PHE A 452 -14.52 5.58 9.52
C PHE A 452 -16.02 5.74 9.30
N THR A 453 -16.60 4.87 8.49
CA THR A 453 -18.05 4.77 8.30
C THR A 453 -18.47 3.30 8.19
N ASN A 454 -19.77 3.06 8.27
CA ASN A 454 -20.39 1.76 8.12
C ASN A 454 -20.88 1.55 6.67
N GLN A 455 -21.34 0.36 6.33
CA GLN A 455 -21.69 -0.03 4.96
C GLN A 455 -22.81 0.83 4.36
N LYS A 456 -23.77 1.22 5.20
CA LYS A 456 -24.89 2.10 4.83
C LYS A 456 -24.51 3.58 4.82
N GLY A 457 -23.36 3.91 5.38
CA GLY A 457 -22.91 5.28 5.56
C GLY A 457 -23.73 6.04 6.58
N GLU A 458 -24.36 5.40 7.58
CA GLU A 458 -25.31 6.02 8.51
C GLU A 458 -24.72 7.26 9.18
N HIS A 459 -23.49 7.13 9.70
CA HIS A 459 -22.69 8.22 10.23
C HIS A 459 -21.26 8.17 9.70
N VAL A 460 -20.55 9.27 9.87
CA VAL A 460 -19.09 9.28 9.90
C VAL A 460 -18.64 9.43 11.33
N TRP A 461 -17.78 8.50 11.76
CA TRP A 461 -17.17 8.51 13.08
C TRP A 461 -15.73 8.98 12.99
N ARG A 462 -15.33 9.88 13.88
CA ARG A 462 -13.95 10.33 14.09
C ARG A 462 -13.33 9.56 15.25
N LEU A 463 -12.12 9.04 15.04
CA LEU A 463 -11.33 8.44 16.12
C LEU A 463 -10.82 9.53 17.08
N PRO A 464 -10.84 9.29 18.41
CA PRO A 464 -10.57 10.34 19.40
C PRO A 464 -9.10 10.76 19.38
N ALA A 465 -8.84 12.03 19.07
CA ALA A 465 -7.48 12.57 19.02
C ALA A 465 -6.75 12.57 20.37
N LYS A 466 -7.52 12.52 21.47
CA LYS A 466 -7.05 12.41 22.85
C LYS A 466 -8.01 11.56 23.67
N MET A 467 -7.48 10.69 24.52
CA MET A 467 -8.19 9.70 25.31
C MET A 467 -7.78 9.78 26.78
N THR A 468 -8.75 9.84 27.68
CA THR A 468 -8.53 9.86 29.14
C THR A 468 -8.41 8.46 29.73
N GLY A 469 -9.12 7.48 29.18
CA GLY A 469 -9.06 6.07 29.56
C GLY A 469 -8.38 5.18 28.53
N ASP A 470 -8.32 3.88 28.83
CA ASP A 470 -7.74 2.88 27.93
C ASP A 470 -8.62 2.57 26.72
N PHE A 471 -9.92 2.87 26.82
CA PHE A 471 -10.90 2.76 25.75
C PHE A 471 -11.71 4.05 25.64
N ALA A 472 -12.16 4.36 24.42
CA ALA A 472 -13.04 5.48 24.15
C ALA A 472 -14.03 5.15 23.02
N ASP A 473 -15.17 5.82 23.06
CA ASP A 473 -16.15 5.83 21.99
C ASP A 473 -15.67 6.75 20.85
N PRO A 474 -15.76 6.32 19.57
CA PRO A 474 -15.59 7.22 18.44
C PRO A 474 -16.68 8.30 18.42
N GLU A 475 -16.34 9.48 17.93
CA GLU A 475 -17.23 10.64 17.90
C GLU A 475 -18.01 10.69 16.58
N ILE A 476 -19.34 10.79 16.63
CA ILE A 476 -20.14 11.04 15.43
C ILE A 476 -19.93 12.49 14.99
N VAL A 477 -19.51 12.69 13.75
CA VAL A 477 -19.20 14.02 13.18
C VAL A 477 -20.04 14.38 11.96
N TRP A 478 -20.64 13.39 11.28
CA TRP A 478 -21.63 13.57 10.21
C TRP A 478 -22.68 12.45 10.23
#